data_AF-A0A966PB96-F1
#
_entry.id   AF-A0A966PB96-F1
#
_cell.length_a   1.000
_cell.length_b   1.000
_cell.length_c   1.000
_cell.angle_alpha   90.00
_cell.angle_beta   90.00
_cell.angle_gamma   90.00
#
_symmetry.space_group_name_H-M   'P 1'
#
loop_
_entity.id
_entity.type
_entity.pdbx_description
1 polymer ?
#
loop_
_entity_poly.entity_id
_entity_poly.type
_entity_poly.pdbx_seq_one_letter_code
_entity_poly.pdbx_strand_id
1 'polypeptide(L)'
;KENFIESLRKLTEVTQSVDRKGARAERARALAACFDNPRMAKAMGEMTQRHTDALADIIHEVQNRGFVRAEHDPKAAAVFIQSYTLGKMVNDYNPTGVNEEEWNDFIMNIVDHTFMSDPAQG
;
A
#
# COMPACT_ATOMS: atom_id res chain seq x y z
N LYS A 1 8.72 -18.28 3.09
CA LYS A 1 7.42 -17.56 3.15
C LYS A 1 7.27 -16.83 4.49
N GLU A 2 7.55 -17.48 5.62
CA GLU A 2 7.52 -16.87 6.95
C GLU A 2 8.38 -15.59 7.06
N ASN A 3 9.66 -15.65 6.67
CA ASN A 3 10.54 -14.46 6.63
C ASN A 3 9.99 -13.32 5.73
N PHE A 4 9.24 -13.66 4.68
CA PHE A 4 8.62 -12.66 3.80
C PHE A 4 7.44 -11.97 4.48
N ILE A 5 6.58 -12.73 5.17
CA ILE A 5 5.47 -12.18 5.96
C ILE A 5 6.00 -11.28 7.08
N GLU A 6 7.05 -11.72 7.79
CA GLU A 6 7.69 -10.91 8.82
C GLU A 6 8.26 -9.61 8.26
N SER A 7 8.90 -9.67 7.09
CA SER A 7 9.43 -8.48 6.41
C SER A 7 8.32 -7.54 5.95
N LEU A 8 7.20 -8.07 5.45
CA LEU A 8 6.02 -7.28 5.08
C LEU A 8 5.38 -6.61 6.30
N ARG A 9 5.32 -7.29 7.45
CA ARG A 9 4.84 -6.71 8.71
C ARG A 9 5.70 -5.52 9.12
N LYS A 10 7.02 -5.69 9.15
CA LYS A 10 7.95 -4.58 9.46
C LYS A 10 7.80 -3.41 8.49
N LEU A 11 7.66 -3.68 7.19
CA LEU A 11 7.41 -2.65 6.19
C LEU A 11 6.07 -1.93 6.42
N THR A 12 5.04 -2.68 6.79
CA THR A 12 3.72 -2.13 7.12
C THR A 12 3.82 -1.20 8.33
N GLU A 13 4.44 -1.64 9.43
CA GLU A 13 4.66 -0.81 10.61
C GLU A 13 5.37 0.51 10.28
N VAL A 14 6.46 0.44 9.48
CA VAL A 14 7.22 1.63 9.06
C VAL A 14 6.38 2.56 8.18
N THR A 15 5.69 2.02 7.18
CA THR A 15 4.93 2.85 6.22
C THR A 15 3.65 3.44 6.81
N GLN A 16 3.07 2.75 7.78
CA GLN A 16 1.83 3.15 8.42
C GLN A 16 2.04 3.95 9.71
N SER A 17 3.25 4.05 10.25
CA SER A 17 3.57 4.85 11.45
C SER A 17 2.97 6.27 11.44
N VAL A 18 2.69 6.79 12.63
CA VAL A 18 2.24 8.15 12.94
C VAL A 18 3.24 9.18 12.45
N ASP A 19 4.53 8.85 12.46
CA ASP A 19 5.60 9.71 11.92
C ASP A 19 5.41 9.98 10.42
N ARG A 20 4.66 9.11 9.73
CA ARG A 20 4.34 9.25 8.30
C ARG A 20 3.11 10.13 8.04
N LYS A 21 2.41 10.63 9.06
CA LYS A 21 1.25 11.53 8.93
C LYS A 21 1.55 12.75 8.07
N GLY A 22 2.70 13.39 8.29
CA GLY A 22 3.13 14.55 7.49
C GLY A 22 3.31 14.21 6.00
N ALA A 23 3.90 13.05 5.70
CA ALA A 23 4.09 12.58 4.33
C ALA A 23 2.76 12.23 3.64
N ARG A 24 1.81 11.63 4.38
CA ARG A 24 0.45 11.38 3.88
C ARG A 24 -0.23 12.70 3.54
N ALA A 25 -0.22 13.68 4.45
CA ALA A 25 -0.82 15.00 4.24
C ALA A 25 -0.24 15.69 3.00
N GLU A 26 1.07 15.63 2.81
CA GLU A 26 1.72 16.22 1.63
C GLU A 26 1.28 15.54 0.32
N ARG A 27 1.17 14.21 0.33
CA ARG A 27 0.65 13.46 -0.83
C ARG A 27 -0.80 13.86 -1.15
N ALA A 28 -1.66 14.06 -0.15
CA ALA A 28 -3.03 14.53 -0.40
C ALA A 28 -3.06 15.95 -0.98
N ARG A 29 -2.22 16.87 -0.49
CA ARG A 29 -2.12 18.22 -1.07
C ARG A 29 -1.67 18.19 -2.53
N ALA A 30 -0.65 17.37 -2.85
CA ALA A 30 -0.17 17.22 -4.21
C ALA A 30 -1.27 16.68 -5.15
N LEU A 31 -2.06 15.71 -4.68
CA LEU A 31 -3.20 15.18 -5.44
C LEU A 31 -4.33 16.20 -5.58
N ALA A 32 -4.68 16.93 -4.51
CA ALA A 32 -5.71 17.97 -4.56
C ALA A 32 -5.33 19.10 -5.53
N ALA A 33 -4.05 19.48 -5.60
CA ALA A 33 -3.55 20.47 -6.55
C ALA A 33 -3.74 20.06 -8.02
N CYS A 34 -3.98 18.77 -8.31
CA CYS A 34 -4.26 18.31 -9.66
C CYS A 34 -5.68 18.63 -10.13
N PHE A 35 -6.64 18.86 -9.22
CA PHE A 35 -8.05 19.00 -9.58
C PHE A 35 -8.30 20.19 -10.52
N ASP A 36 -7.64 21.31 -10.25
CA ASP A 36 -7.84 22.56 -10.99
C ASP A 36 -6.63 22.95 -11.86
N ASN A 37 -5.60 22.08 -11.95
CA ASN A 37 -4.36 22.39 -12.67
C ASN A 37 -3.96 21.25 -13.62
N PRO A 38 -4.32 21.34 -14.91
CA PRO A 38 -4.04 20.29 -15.91
C PRO A 38 -2.55 19.95 -16.06
N ARG A 39 -1.66 20.95 -15.89
CA ARG A 39 -0.21 20.73 -15.95
C ARG A 39 0.26 19.90 -14.76
N MET A 40 -0.23 20.20 -13.56
CA MET A 40 0.08 19.40 -12.37
C MET A 40 -0.54 18.01 -12.47
N ALA A 41 -1.79 17.88 -12.94
CA ALA A 41 -2.44 16.59 -13.16
C ALA A 41 -1.62 15.68 -14.10
N LYS A 42 -1.08 16.23 -15.19
CA LYS A 42 -0.20 15.49 -16.10
C LYS A 42 1.08 15.00 -15.39
N ALA A 43 1.81 15.91 -14.74
CA ALA A 43 3.07 15.57 -14.07
C ALA A 43 2.86 14.56 -12.92
N MET A 44 1.79 14.72 -12.15
CA MET A 44 1.41 13.80 -11.08
C MET A 44 0.97 12.45 -11.65
N GLY A 45 0.23 12.42 -12.75
CA GLY A 45 -0.13 11.18 -13.45
C GLY A 45 1.10 10.37 -13.86
N GLU A 46 2.10 11.00 -14.47
CA GLU A 46 3.37 10.35 -14.84
C GLU A 46 4.13 9.82 -13.61
N MET A 47 4.11 10.54 -12.49
CA MET A 47 4.73 10.09 -11.24
C MET A 47 3.97 8.94 -10.59
N THR A 48 2.65 9.03 -10.50
CA THR A 48 1.78 7.97 -9.95
C THR A 48 1.87 6.70 -10.78
N GLN A 49 1.96 6.81 -12.10
CA GLN A 49 2.18 5.66 -12.98
C GLN A 49 3.52 5.00 -12.66
N ARG A 50 4.64 5.74 -12.65
CA ARG A 50 5.96 5.19 -12.34
C ARG A 50 6.02 4.50 -10.98
N HIS A 51 5.37 5.08 -9.97
CA HIS A 51 5.34 4.49 -8.63
C HIS A 51 4.49 3.22 -8.57
N THR A 52 3.37 3.20 -9.30
CA THR A 52 2.50 2.01 -9.39
C THR A 52 3.20 0.89 -10.15
N ASP A 53 3.87 1.20 -11.26
CA ASP A 53 4.62 0.22 -12.05
C ASP A 53 5.76 -0.40 -11.22
N ALA A 54 6.53 0.41 -10.48
CA ALA A 54 7.60 -0.10 -9.61
C ALA A 54 7.08 -1.04 -8.49
N LEU A 55 5.93 -0.72 -7.90
CA LEU A 55 5.29 -1.60 -6.91
C LEU A 55 4.74 -2.88 -7.57
N ALA A 56 4.15 -2.76 -8.76
CA ALA A 56 3.63 -3.88 -9.52
C ALA A 56 4.74 -4.86 -9.91
N ASP A 57 5.93 -4.38 -10.28
CA ASP A 57 7.09 -5.22 -10.59
C ASP A 57 7.52 -6.06 -9.37
N ILE A 58 7.54 -5.46 -8.18
CA ILE A 58 7.83 -6.17 -6.93
C ILE A 58 6.77 -7.24 -6.65
N ILE A 59 5.49 -6.91 -6.84
CA ILE A 59 4.36 -7.83 -6.64
C ILE A 59 4.46 -9.01 -7.62
N HIS A 60 4.73 -8.72 -8.88
CA HIS A 60 4.91 -9.74 -9.92
C HIS A 60 6.09 -10.68 -9.61
N GLU A 61 7.20 -10.14 -9.11
CA GLU A 61 8.35 -10.95 -8.69
C GLU A 61 7.98 -11.91 -7.54
N VAL A 62 7.22 -11.46 -6.54
CA VAL A 62 6.78 -12.35 -5.44
C VAL A 62 5.68 -13.32 -5.85
N GLN A 63 4.90 -13.02 -6.88
CA GLN A 63 3.98 -13.97 -7.53
C GLN A 63 4.74 -15.07 -8.27
N ASN A 64 5.79 -14.74 -9.03
CA ASN A 64 6.65 -15.73 -9.70
C ASN A 64 7.31 -16.71 -8.71
N ARG A 65 7.54 -16.25 -7.48
CA ARG A 65 8.06 -17.07 -6.37
C ARG A 65 6.99 -17.87 -5.63
N GLY A 66 5.72 -17.77 -6.04
CA GLY A 66 4.57 -18.46 -5.46
C GLY A 66 4.15 -17.95 -4.08
N PHE A 67 4.61 -16.76 -3.65
CA PHE A 67 4.26 -16.23 -2.33
C PHE A 67 2.92 -15.49 -2.33
N VAL A 68 2.64 -14.77 -3.40
CA VAL A 68 1.40 -14.03 -3.64
C VAL A 68 0.60 -14.72 -4.74
N ARG A 69 -0.73 -14.73 -4.62
CA ARG A 69 -1.64 -15.36 -5.60
C ARG A 69 -1.45 -14.71 -6.97
N ALA A 70 -1.24 -15.53 -8.00
CA ALA A 70 -0.97 -15.08 -9.36
C ALA A 70 -2.23 -14.56 -10.09
N GLU A 71 -3.44 -14.88 -9.58
CA GLU A 71 -4.70 -14.40 -10.16
C GLU A 71 -4.95 -12.90 -9.95
N HIS A 72 -4.26 -12.27 -8.99
CA HIS A 72 -4.41 -10.84 -8.73
C HIS A 72 -3.57 -10.02 -9.71
N ASP A 73 -4.18 -9.01 -10.32
CA ASP A 73 -3.45 -8.04 -11.14
C ASP A 73 -2.41 -7.27 -10.27
N PRO A 74 -1.12 -7.28 -10.63
CA PRO A 74 -0.08 -6.61 -9.84
C PRO A 74 -0.29 -5.11 -9.67
N LYS A 75 -0.85 -4.43 -10.68
CA LYS A 75 -1.13 -2.99 -10.61
C LYS A 75 -2.32 -2.72 -9.70
N ALA A 76 -3.36 -3.55 -9.72
CA ALA A 76 -4.49 -3.44 -8.79
C ALA A 76 -4.02 -3.59 -7.33
N ALA A 77 -3.17 -4.58 -7.05
CA ALA A 77 -2.56 -4.75 -5.73
C ALA A 77 -1.68 -3.55 -5.33
N ALA A 78 -0.86 -3.04 -6.25
CA ALA A 78 -0.05 -1.84 -6.01
C ALA A 78 -0.90 -0.59 -5.72
N VAL A 79 -2.02 -0.40 -6.43
CA VAL A 79 -2.97 0.69 -6.18
C VAL A 79 -3.63 0.50 -4.83
N PHE A 80 -4.07 -0.70 -4.47
CA PHE A 80 -4.64 -0.99 -3.15
C PHE A 80 -3.70 -0.60 -2.01
N ILE A 81 -2.42 -0.96 -2.11
CA ILE A 81 -1.38 -0.60 -1.14
C ILE A 81 -1.26 0.92 -0.96
N GLN A 82 -1.24 1.64 -2.08
CA GLN A 82 -1.17 3.10 -2.06
C GLN A 82 -2.44 3.74 -1.50
N SER A 83 -3.60 3.16 -1.79
CA SER A 83 -4.91 3.63 -1.36
C SER A 83 -5.09 3.56 0.15
N TYR A 84 -4.79 2.42 0.81
CA TYR A 84 -4.92 2.35 2.26
C TYR A 84 -3.86 3.21 2.97
N THR A 85 -2.67 3.36 2.36
CA THR A 85 -1.61 4.21 2.93
C THR A 85 -2.02 5.68 2.90
N LEU A 86 -2.59 6.18 1.79
CA LEU A 86 -3.13 7.53 1.74
C LEU A 86 -4.39 7.66 2.61
N GLY A 87 -5.27 6.66 2.55
CA GLY A 87 -6.56 6.60 3.26
C GLY A 87 -6.44 6.59 4.78
N LYS A 88 -5.31 6.12 5.34
CA LYS A 88 -5.00 6.22 6.78
C LYS A 88 -5.11 7.66 7.30
N MET A 89 -5.04 8.67 6.42
CA MET A 89 -5.29 10.06 6.78
C MET A 89 -6.65 10.31 7.44
N VAL A 90 -7.68 9.51 7.14
CA VAL A 90 -8.97 9.58 7.85
C VAL A 90 -8.78 9.35 9.35
N ASN A 91 -7.89 8.43 9.71
CA ASN A 91 -7.54 8.12 11.09
C ASN A 91 -6.65 9.20 11.72
N ASP A 92 -5.75 9.80 10.94
CA ASP A 92 -4.79 10.81 11.43
C ASP A 92 -5.45 12.04 12.06
N TYR A 93 -6.70 12.34 11.68
CA TYR A 93 -7.47 13.47 12.21
C TYR A 93 -8.63 13.04 13.13
N ASN A 94 -8.72 11.76 13.46
CA ASN A 94 -9.75 11.23 14.36
C ASN A 94 -9.24 11.20 15.82
N PRO A 95 -9.83 11.98 16.75
CA PRO A 95 -9.40 11.99 18.15
C PRO A 95 -9.55 10.64 18.86
N THR A 96 -10.45 9.78 18.39
CA THR A 96 -10.67 8.41 18.89
C THR A 96 -10.46 7.42 17.75
N GLY A 97 -9.44 7.64 16.93
CA GLY A 97 -9.07 6.77 15.82
C GLY A 97 -8.59 5.39 16.26
N VAL A 98 -8.50 4.50 15.29
CA VAL A 98 -7.89 3.17 15.41
C VAL A 98 -6.42 3.32 15.77
N ASN A 99 -5.93 2.51 16.71
CA ASN A 99 -4.52 2.56 17.08
C ASN A 99 -3.63 1.90 16.00
N GLU A 100 -2.32 2.10 16.08
CA GLU A 100 -1.40 1.64 15.04
C GLU A 100 -1.32 0.13 14.92
N GLU A 101 -1.32 -0.57 16.04
CA GLU A 101 -1.24 -2.03 16.10
C GLU A 101 -2.47 -2.66 15.46
N GLU A 102 -3.67 -2.22 15.86
CA GLU A 102 -4.94 -2.67 15.27
C GLU A 102 -5.00 -2.43 13.76
N TRP A 103 -4.53 -1.27 13.29
CA TRP A 103 -4.48 -0.97 11.86
C TRP A 103 -3.51 -1.87 11.10
N ASN A 104 -2.32 -2.08 11.66
CA ASN A 104 -1.29 -2.93 11.04
C ASN A 104 -1.75 -4.39 11.02
N ASP A 105 -2.35 -4.89 12.10
CA ASP A 105 -2.89 -6.23 12.17
C ASP A 105 -4.04 -6.45 11.19
N PHE A 106 -4.90 -5.46 11.01
CA PHE A 106 -5.96 -5.50 10.01
C PHE A 106 -5.40 -5.59 8.58
N ILE A 107 -4.38 -4.78 8.25
CA ILE A 107 -3.69 -4.88 6.96
C ILE A 107 -3.06 -6.27 6.79
N MET A 108 -2.35 -6.77 7.79
CA MET A 108 -1.70 -8.08 7.71
C MET A 108 -2.72 -9.23 7.57
N ASN A 109 -3.89 -9.12 8.18
CA ASN A 109 -4.98 -10.08 7.99
C ASN A 109 -5.46 -10.11 6.54
N ILE A 110 -5.68 -8.93 5.92
CA ILE A 110 -6.03 -8.82 4.50
C ILE A 110 -4.93 -9.42 3.62
N VAL A 111 -3.66 -9.10 3.90
CA VAL A 111 -2.51 -9.67 3.17
C VAL A 111 -2.54 -11.19 3.22
N ASP A 112 -2.65 -11.78 4.41
CA ASP A 112 -2.60 -13.23 4.60
C ASP A 112 -3.77 -13.96 3.92
N HIS A 113 -4.99 -13.43 4.03
CA HIS A 113 -6.18 -14.13 3.53
C HIS A 113 -6.50 -13.83 2.07
N THR A 114 -6.10 -12.66 1.57
CA THR A 114 -6.46 -12.23 0.20
C THR A 114 -5.29 -12.39 -0.76
N PHE A 115 -4.09 -11.97 -0.36
CA PHE A 115 -2.95 -11.87 -1.28
C PHE A 115 -2.02 -13.07 -1.20
N MET A 116 -1.78 -13.63 -0.01
CA MET A 116 -0.87 -14.76 0.11
C MET A 116 -1.46 -16.01 -0.54
N SER A 117 -0.64 -16.72 -1.31
CA SER A 117 -1.00 -18.04 -1.84
C SER A 117 -1.21 -19.03 -0.71
N ASP A 118 -1.98 -20.09 -0.91
CA ASP A 118 -2.05 -21.16 0.10
C ASP A 118 -0.67 -21.83 0.25
N PRO A 119 -0.36 -22.48 1.38
CA PRO A 119 0.81 -23.35 1.45
C PRO A 119 0.75 -24.32 0.28
N ALA A 120 1.84 -24.46 -0.48
CA ALA A 120 1.92 -25.48 -1.51
C ALA A 120 1.56 -26.82 -0.85
N GLN A 121 0.44 -27.43 -1.26
CA GLN A 121 0.19 -28.83 -0.95
C GLN A 121 1.31 -29.57 -1.67
N GLY A 122 2.16 -30.23 -0.88
CA GLY A 122 3.39 -30.86 -1.34
C GLY A 122 3.18 -31.91 -2.43
#